data_AF-A0A8X6J0N5-F1
#
_entry.id   AF-A0A8X6J0N5-F1
#
_cell.length_a   1.000
_cell.length_b   1.000
_cell.length_c   1.000
_cell.angle_alpha   90.00
_cell.angle_beta   90.00
_cell.angle_gamma   90.00
#
_symmetry.space_group_name_H-M   'P 1'
#
loop_
_entity.id
_entity.type
_entity.pdbx_description
1 polymer ?
#
loop_
_entity_poly.entity_id
_entity_poly.type
_entity_poly.pdbx_seq_one_letter_code
_entity_poly.pdbx_strand_id
1 'polypeptide(L)'
;MTWALFLIGLYPDVQTKIHEELDRIFGSDLDRGVTESDLNDLKYLDCVLKGRTVKFNIQQCKNHEINTVFTEFTANRQEEPESKNLPSVHNKYWNSTSHSGKKMSSNALLFGLLFGAITVALSRLDVWNYVPCTEEYQPPDCDFSKLDMVTVDDYDRCGPAKLTLHDRNYFLAAAGRRTTYMRNKDAFDEITIVPKMLRDVSQNSLEVSTLGIDLDFPIGLSPVALQMLADPRGELATVEAVSPFRTIMIMSSFATTTIEEVGRAAAGTSLTMWMQMYIFDNRTWTVELVQRAEKAGFKGVVLTADSPVETILTCNGRRDFEFPEGVYTQNINFESVKFSASASYEDITWLTTITSMPIIVKGLLSGEDAKRAVRAGASAILVSNHGGRQLDGDPATIEALPTIVDAVKSVDPSIDVYMDGGIRSGYDVYKAIARGAKMVFFGRPIIWGLAMKGSDGVREVVTLLRDDFNDTMLLSGSSNVHDIKRDTLMPEVPLMEEHQERTVDYDKIRTFLDRYHLKSR
;
A
#
# COMPACT_ATOMS: atom_id res chain seq x y z
N MET A 1 -4.25 28.81 4.86
CA MET A 1 -3.60 27.49 4.79
C MET A 1 -4.10 26.62 3.65
N THR A 2 -5.39 26.24 3.58
CA THR A 2 -5.91 25.31 2.55
C THR A 2 -5.64 25.73 1.09
N TRP A 3 -5.67 27.03 0.80
CA TRP A 3 -5.40 27.56 -0.54
C TRP A 3 -3.91 27.56 -0.92
N ALA A 4 -3.02 27.81 0.03
CA ALA A 4 -1.58 27.78 -0.20
C ALA A 4 -1.11 26.35 -0.50
N LEU A 5 -1.64 25.37 0.25
CA LEU A 5 -1.38 23.95 0.01
C LEU A 5 -1.91 23.49 -1.36
N PHE A 6 -3.10 23.96 -1.75
CA PHE A 6 -3.67 23.71 -3.08
C PHE A 6 -2.80 24.27 -4.22
N LEU A 7 -2.27 25.50 -4.06
CA LEU A 7 -1.40 26.10 -5.06
C LEU A 7 -0.03 25.40 -5.13
N ILE A 8 0.55 24.97 -4.01
CA ILE A 8 1.82 24.23 -4.04
C ILE A 8 1.63 22.89 -4.77
N GLY A 9 0.55 22.16 -4.48
CA GLY A 9 0.26 20.88 -5.13
C GLY A 9 -0.09 20.96 -6.62
N LEU A 10 -0.59 22.10 -7.11
CA LEU A 10 -0.90 22.30 -8.52
C LEU A 10 0.28 22.78 -9.37
N TYR A 11 1.33 23.34 -8.75
CA TYR A 11 2.42 23.99 -9.47
C TYR A 11 3.79 23.51 -8.95
N PRO A 12 4.27 22.34 -9.43
CA PRO A 12 5.56 21.76 -9.03
C PRO A 12 6.75 22.72 -9.19
N ASP A 13 6.78 23.53 -10.26
CA ASP A 13 7.85 24.54 -10.45
C ASP A 13 7.94 25.55 -9.29
N VAL A 14 6.80 25.90 -8.68
CA VAL A 14 6.73 26.82 -7.54
C VAL A 14 7.14 26.10 -6.27
N GLN A 15 6.77 24.83 -6.14
CA GLN A 15 7.21 23.97 -5.04
C GLN A 15 8.73 23.80 -5.02
N THR A 16 9.35 23.52 -6.17
CA THR A 16 10.82 23.42 -6.30
C THR A 16 11.50 24.71 -5.89
N LYS A 17 11.01 25.87 -6.35
CA LYS A 17 11.56 27.18 -5.96
C LYS A 17 11.43 27.48 -4.46
N ILE A 18 10.35 27.03 -3.83
CA ILE A 18 10.20 27.14 -2.36
C ILE A 18 11.22 26.24 -1.68
N HIS A 19 11.45 25.02 -2.18
CA HIS A 19 12.43 24.10 -1.61
C HIS A 19 13.86 24.65 -1.73
N GLU A 20 14.25 25.12 -2.91
CA GLU A 20 15.55 25.78 -3.16
C GLU A 20 15.75 27.01 -2.27
N GLU A 21 14.69 27.79 -2.04
CA GLU A 21 14.72 28.96 -1.16
C GLU A 21 14.91 28.56 0.30
N LEU A 22 14.23 27.51 0.76
CA LEU A 22 14.38 26.96 2.11
C LEU A 22 15.78 26.38 2.32
N ASP A 23 16.30 25.62 1.36
CA ASP A 23 17.66 25.05 1.42
C ASP A 23 18.73 26.15 1.40
N ARG A 24 18.53 27.22 0.61
CA ARG A 24 19.46 28.36 0.59
C ARG A 24 19.51 29.07 1.95
N ILE A 25 18.36 29.23 2.60
CA ILE A 25 18.25 30.01 3.84
C ILE A 25 18.65 29.17 5.04
N PHE A 26 18.11 27.97 5.17
CA PHE A 26 18.28 27.13 6.37
C PHE A 26 19.36 26.07 6.20
N GLY A 27 19.66 25.65 4.96
CA GLY A 27 20.66 24.63 4.67
C GLY A 27 20.42 23.35 5.47
N SER A 28 21.51 22.71 5.89
CA SER A 28 21.48 21.48 6.70
C SER A 28 21.40 21.72 8.21
N ASP A 29 21.44 22.97 8.68
CA ASP A 29 21.45 23.31 10.10
C ASP A 29 20.04 23.72 10.55
N LEU A 30 19.20 22.70 10.76
CA LEU A 30 17.81 22.86 11.19
C LEU A 30 17.65 23.29 12.65
N ASP A 31 18.74 23.25 13.43
CA ASP A 31 18.73 23.55 14.87
C ASP A 31 19.04 25.03 15.17
N ARG A 32 19.49 25.80 14.17
CA ARG A 32 19.69 27.24 14.33
C ARG A 32 18.36 27.98 14.47
N GLY A 33 18.33 28.99 15.34
CA GLY A 33 17.16 29.86 15.48
C GLY A 33 16.86 30.64 14.19
N VAL A 34 15.57 30.74 13.84
CA VAL A 34 15.10 31.55 12.71
C VAL A 34 15.19 33.04 13.04
N THR A 35 15.81 33.81 12.14
CA THR A 35 15.95 35.27 12.27
C THR A 35 14.90 36.02 11.45
N GLU A 36 14.72 37.31 11.72
CA GLU A 36 13.84 38.18 10.91
C GLU A 36 14.36 38.35 9.47
N SER A 37 15.68 38.31 9.28
CA SER A 37 16.28 38.33 7.95
C SER A 37 15.92 37.08 7.14
N ASP A 38 15.90 35.90 7.79
CA ASP A 38 15.51 34.65 7.15
C ASP A 38 14.07 34.73 6.63
N LEU A 39 13.17 35.30 7.45
CA LEU A 39 11.76 35.44 7.09
C LEU A 39 11.54 36.40 5.91
N ASN A 40 12.31 37.49 5.82
CA ASN A 40 12.24 38.44 4.71
C ASN A 40 12.78 37.85 3.39
N ASP A 41 13.60 36.80 3.49
CA ASP A 41 14.21 36.14 2.35
C ASP A 41 13.38 34.98 1.78
N LEU A 42 12.24 34.63 2.40
CA LEU A 42 11.28 33.61 1.97
C LEU A 42 10.27 34.15 0.94
N LYS A 43 10.76 34.68 -0.18
CA LYS A 43 10.01 35.41 -1.19
C LYS A 43 8.98 34.55 -1.93
N TYR A 44 9.30 33.30 -2.26
CA TYR A 44 8.37 32.42 -2.98
C TYR A 44 7.30 31.87 -2.05
N LEU A 45 7.69 31.48 -0.83
CA LEU A 45 6.76 31.04 0.19
C LEU A 45 5.79 32.16 0.57
N ASP A 46 6.29 33.38 0.72
CA ASP A 46 5.49 34.58 0.96
C ASP A 46 4.56 34.92 -0.22
N CYS A 47 5.00 34.75 -1.48
CA CYS A 47 4.18 34.87 -2.70
C CYS A 47 2.93 33.97 -2.61
N VAL A 48 3.13 32.70 -2.24
CA VAL A 48 2.05 31.70 -2.14
C VAL A 48 1.11 31.99 -0.95
N LEU A 49 1.65 32.43 0.18
CA LEU A 49 0.86 32.77 1.36
C LEU A 49 0.00 34.03 1.13
N LYS A 50 0.55 35.06 0.48
CA LYS A 50 -0.13 36.33 0.17
C LYS A 50 -1.09 36.26 -1.02
N GLY A 51 -0.96 35.24 -1.89
CA GLY A 51 -1.88 34.97 -3.00
C GLY A 51 -3.35 34.77 -2.61
N ARG A 52 -3.66 34.69 -1.31
CA ARG A 52 -5.04 34.65 -0.78
C ARG A 52 -5.70 36.03 -0.66
N THR A 53 -4.95 37.13 -0.71
CA THR A 53 -5.44 38.46 -0.30
C THR A 53 -5.47 39.48 -1.44
N VAL A 54 -4.75 39.22 -2.53
CA VAL A 54 -4.67 40.09 -3.72
C VAL A 54 -4.93 39.22 -4.94
N LYS A 55 -5.67 39.71 -5.94
CA LYS A 55 -5.82 39.04 -7.26
C LYS A 55 -4.42 38.93 -7.90
N PHE A 56 -3.69 37.89 -7.54
CA PHE A 56 -2.32 37.65 -7.94
C PHE A 56 -2.28 36.54 -9.00
N ASN A 57 -1.59 36.79 -10.11
CA ASN A 57 -1.44 35.83 -11.19
C ASN A 57 -0.21 34.95 -10.93
N ILE A 58 -0.36 33.63 -10.91
CA ILE A 58 0.73 32.66 -10.66
C ILE A 58 1.89 32.80 -11.65
N GLN A 59 1.63 33.40 -12.83
CA GLN A 59 2.65 33.76 -13.81
C GLN A 59 3.70 34.74 -13.27
N GLN A 60 3.34 35.57 -12.28
CA GLN A 60 4.26 36.52 -11.64
C GLN A 60 5.21 35.83 -10.64
N CYS A 61 4.77 34.80 -9.91
CA CYS A 61 5.70 34.00 -9.09
C CYS A 61 6.68 33.21 -9.99
N LYS A 62 6.33 32.91 -11.26
CA LYS A 62 7.24 32.25 -12.21
C LYS A 62 8.35 33.18 -12.76
N ASN A 63 8.06 34.47 -13.01
CA ASN A 63 8.91 35.37 -13.81
C ASN A 63 9.79 36.38 -13.04
N HIS A 64 9.80 36.39 -11.70
CA HIS A 64 10.79 37.12 -10.89
C HIS A 64 10.85 38.67 -11.05
N GLU A 65 9.77 39.36 -11.42
CA GLU A 65 9.69 40.85 -11.36
C GLU A 65 9.09 41.36 -10.03
N ILE A 66 9.68 41.00 -8.89
CA ILE A 66 9.17 41.44 -7.56
C ILE A 66 9.68 42.85 -7.18
N ASN A 67 10.51 43.49 -7.99
CA ASN A 67 11.09 44.81 -7.68
C ASN A 67 10.35 46.04 -8.27
N THR A 68 9.31 45.87 -9.08
CA THR A 68 8.57 47.00 -9.68
C THR A 68 7.33 47.42 -8.90
N VAL A 69 6.89 46.63 -7.92
CA VAL A 69 5.62 46.85 -7.20
C VAL A 69 5.73 47.88 -6.07
N PHE A 70 6.94 48.23 -5.61
CA PHE A 70 7.11 49.22 -4.53
C PHE A 70 7.28 50.68 -5.01
N THR A 71 7.66 50.91 -6.27
CA THR A 71 8.06 52.25 -6.75
C THR A 71 6.94 53.00 -7.47
N GLU A 72 5.94 52.32 -8.04
CA GLU A 72 4.80 52.98 -8.72
C GLU A 72 3.65 53.36 -7.78
N PHE A 73 3.62 52.85 -6.54
CA PHE A 73 2.53 53.14 -5.59
C PHE A 73 2.70 54.49 -4.86
N THR A 74 3.85 55.16 -4.97
CA THR A 74 4.09 56.49 -4.39
C THR A 74 3.85 57.66 -5.35
N ALA A 75 3.63 57.43 -6.65
CA ALA A 75 3.59 58.50 -7.64
C ALA A 75 2.18 59.00 -8.03
N ASN A 76 1.10 58.24 -7.79
CA ASN A 76 -0.25 58.62 -8.17
C ASN A 76 -1.21 58.65 -6.96
N ARG A 77 -1.08 59.68 -6.12
CA ARG A 77 -2.19 60.23 -5.35
C ARG A 77 -2.67 61.50 -6.05
N GLN A 78 -3.70 61.36 -6.90
CA GLN A 78 -4.63 62.47 -7.14
C GLN A 78 -5.93 62.20 -6.39
N GLU A 79 -6.37 63.25 -5.74
CA GLU A 79 -7.45 63.37 -4.76
C GLU A 79 -8.82 63.06 -5.37
N GLU A 80 -9.69 62.37 -4.62
CA GLU A 80 -11.14 62.52 -4.71
C GLU A 80 -11.83 62.05 -3.40
N PRO A 81 -13.06 62.49 -3.07
CA PRO A 81 -13.33 63.21 -1.83
C PRO A 81 -14.00 62.37 -0.74
N GLU A 82 -13.94 62.92 0.47
CA GLU A 82 -14.46 62.42 1.72
C GLU A 82 -15.89 61.83 1.67
N SER A 83 -16.05 60.60 2.17
CA SER A 83 -17.25 60.23 2.91
C SER A 83 -16.89 59.38 4.11
N LYS A 84 -17.58 59.69 5.21
CA LYS A 84 -17.15 59.51 6.60
C LYS A 84 -17.47 58.12 7.16
N ASN A 85 -16.65 57.77 8.17
CA ASN A 85 -16.85 56.77 9.23
C ASN A 85 -16.55 55.30 8.90
N LEU A 86 -15.28 54.91 9.12
CA LEU A 86 -14.86 53.67 9.83
C LEU A 86 -13.40 53.88 10.31
N PRO A 87 -13.02 53.53 11.56
CA PRO A 87 -11.69 53.87 12.10
C PRO A 87 -10.57 53.10 11.41
N SER A 88 -9.52 53.81 11.02
CA SER A 88 -8.31 53.31 10.42
C SER A 88 -7.53 52.39 11.39
N VAL A 89 -7.43 51.10 11.04
CA VAL A 89 -6.49 50.17 11.66
C VAL A 89 -5.27 50.02 10.74
N HIS A 90 -4.54 51.11 10.55
CA HIS A 90 -3.17 51.09 10.06
C HIS A 90 -2.33 51.99 10.97
N ASN A 91 -1.12 51.53 11.30
CA ASN A 91 -0.13 52.15 12.20
C ASN A 91 -0.28 51.94 13.71
N LYS A 92 -0.28 50.68 14.19
CA LYS A 92 0.10 50.41 15.59
C LYS A 92 0.96 49.18 15.89
N TYR A 93 1.35 48.37 14.89
CA TYR A 93 2.06 47.12 15.16
C TYR A 93 3.59 47.14 14.97
N TRP A 94 4.18 48.24 14.51
CA TRP A 94 5.61 48.26 14.13
C TRP A 94 6.53 49.16 14.95
N ASN A 95 6.04 49.91 15.95
CA ASN A 95 6.90 50.78 16.76
C ASN A 95 6.54 50.75 18.26
N SER A 96 7.09 49.75 18.98
CA SER A 96 7.48 49.79 20.40
C SER A 96 7.84 48.34 20.79
N THR A 97 9.09 47.91 20.93
CA THR A 97 10.04 48.33 21.95
C THR A 97 11.35 47.59 21.65
N SER A 98 12.39 48.33 21.28
CA SER A 98 13.74 47.95 21.67
C SER A 98 13.84 48.18 23.17
N HIS A 99 14.39 47.21 23.91
CA HIS A 99 15.30 47.37 25.04
C HIS A 99 15.37 46.05 25.82
N SER A 100 16.56 45.45 25.82
CA SER A 100 17.12 44.58 26.85
C SER A 100 16.28 43.41 27.38
N GLY A 101 16.65 42.19 26.96
CA GLY A 101 16.66 41.01 27.83
C GLY A 101 15.37 40.16 27.91
N LYS A 102 15.53 38.88 27.53
CA LYS A 102 14.67 37.71 27.81
C LYS A 102 13.31 37.59 27.09
N LYS A 103 13.01 36.30 26.83
CA LYS A 103 11.75 35.64 26.44
C LYS A 103 11.44 35.62 24.94
N MET A 104 11.50 34.40 24.41
CA MET A 104 10.84 33.97 23.17
C MET A 104 9.43 34.57 23.14
N SER A 105 9.13 35.39 22.13
CA SER A 105 7.83 36.01 21.99
C SER A 105 6.77 34.93 21.78
N SER A 106 5.54 35.17 22.24
CA SER A 106 4.40 34.25 22.09
C SER A 106 4.17 33.80 20.63
N ASN A 107 4.69 34.55 19.66
CA ASN A 107 4.62 34.26 18.24
C ASN A 107 5.59 33.15 17.80
N ALA A 108 6.74 33.00 18.45
CA ALA A 108 7.69 31.91 18.15
C ALA A 108 7.20 30.56 18.71
N LEU A 109 6.49 30.57 19.85
CA LEU A 109 5.80 29.39 20.38
C LEU A 109 4.61 29.00 19.48
N LEU A 110 3.88 29.99 18.98
CA LEU A 110 2.80 29.79 18.00
C LEU A 110 3.35 29.25 16.68
N PHE A 111 4.50 29.73 16.21
CA PHE A 111 5.17 29.22 15.00
C PHE A 111 5.67 27.78 15.18
N GLY A 112 6.27 27.44 16.31
CA GLY A 112 6.70 26.07 16.60
C GLY A 112 5.52 25.08 16.74
N LEU A 113 4.41 25.51 17.36
CA LEU A 113 3.17 24.74 17.43
C LEU A 113 2.50 24.62 16.06
N LEU A 114 2.55 25.67 15.23
CA LEU A 114 2.05 25.64 13.85
C LEU A 114 2.92 24.73 12.99
N PHE A 115 4.24 24.74 13.17
CA PHE A 115 5.18 23.89 12.43
C PHE A 115 5.00 22.43 12.81
N GLY A 116 4.90 22.10 14.11
CA GLY A 116 4.58 20.75 14.57
C GLY A 116 3.20 20.27 14.11
N ALA A 117 2.19 21.16 14.12
CA ALA A 117 0.86 20.86 13.59
C ALA A 117 0.86 20.73 12.06
N ILE A 118 1.71 21.46 11.34
CA ILE A 118 1.90 21.36 9.90
C ILE A 118 2.67 20.08 9.57
N THR A 119 3.71 19.67 10.30
CA THR A 119 4.42 18.39 10.06
C THR A 119 3.49 17.21 10.34
N VAL A 120 2.72 17.25 11.44
CA VAL A 120 1.74 16.20 11.78
C VAL A 120 0.51 16.24 10.86
N ALA A 121 0.08 17.41 10.39
CA ALA A 121 -0.99 17.52 9.40
C ALA A 121 -0.50 17.16 8.00
N LEU A 122 0.76 17.44 7.63
CA LEU A 122 1.36 17.03 6.36
C LEU A 122 1.64 15.52 6.37
N SER A 123 1.91 14.91 7.51
CA SER A 123 2.00 13.44 7.62
C SER A 123 0.62 12.76 7.67
N ARG A 124 -0.48 13.51 7.88
CA ARG A 124 -1.86 12.99 7.96
C ARG A 124 -2.77 13.43 6.82
N LEU A 125 -2.40 14.47 6.06
CA LEU A 125 -3.09 14.93 4.87
C LEU A 125 -2.38 14.29 3.68
N ASP A 126 -3.10 13.37 3.04
CA ASP A 126 -2.80 12.57 1.85
C ASP A 126 -2.37 13.34 0.57
N VAL A 127 -1.82 14.55 0.69
CA VAL A 127 -1.28 15.29 -0.47
C VAL A 127 -0.01 14.61 -1.01
N TRP A 128 0.64 13.76 -0.22
CA TRP A 128 1.79 12.94 -0.61
C TRP A 128 1.42 11.67 -1.40
N ASN A 129 0.16 11.24 -1.35
CA ASN A 129 -0.28 9.98 -1.96
C ASN A 129 -0.70 10.11 -3.43
N TYR A 130 -0.61 11.32 -4.01
CA TYR A 130 -0.50 11.45 -5.46
C TYR A 130 0.94 11.15 -5.86
N VAL A 131 1.34 9.87 -5.81
CA VAL A 131 2.55 9.41 -6.51
C VAL A 131 2.17 9.38 -7.98
N PRO A 132 2.58 10.39 -8.78
CA PRO A 132 2.27 10.36 -10.19
C PRO A 132 3.02 9.16 -10.76
N CYS A 133 2.41 8.47 -11.70
CA CYS A 133 3.10 7.41 -12.46
C CYS A 133 4.06 8.04 -13.49
N THR A 134 4.80 9.06 -13.06
CA THR A 134 5.82 9.79 -13.80
C THR A 134 7.16 9.08 -13.62
N GLU A 135 8.17 9.51 -14.38
CA GLU A 135 9.53 8.97 -14.31
C GLU A 135 10.14 9.03 -12.90
N GLU A 136 9.66 9.94 -12.05
CA GLU A 136 10.17 10.25 -10.70
C GLU A 136 9.95 9.17 -9.62
N TYR A 137 9.24 8.07 -9.89
CA TYR A 137 9.24 6.91 -8.97
C TYR A 137 10.53 6.08 -9.05
N GLN A 138 11.50 6.44 -9.89
CA GLN A 138 12.84 5.88 -9.74
C GLN A 138 13.49 6.51 -8.51
N PRO A 139 13.79 5.75 -7.43
CA PRO A 139 14.76 6.24 -6.47
C PRO A 139 16.04 6.52 -7.28
N PRO A 140 16.61 7.74 -7.22
CA PRO A 140 17.76 8.11 -8.04
C PRO A 140 18.99 7.20 -7.85
N ASP A 141 18.98 6.37 -6.80
CA ASP A 141 20.14 5.61 -6.31
C ASP A 141 19.96 4.07 -6.29
N CYS A 142 19.14 3.48 -7.17
CA CYS A 142 19.20 2.03 -7.38
C CYS A 142 20.45 1.65 -8.21
N ASP A 143 21.64 1.86 -7.65
CA ASP A 143 22.89 1.35 -8.21
C ASP A 143 23.03 -0.14 -7.85
N PHE A 144 22.50 -0.97 -8.75
CA PHE A 144 22.47 -2.43 -8.65
C PHE A 144 23.84 -3.10 -8.53
N SER A 145 24.92 -2.39 -8.88
CA SER A 145 26.29 -2.90 -8.71
C SER A 145 26.80 -2.76 -7.28
N LYS A 146 26.10 -1.97 -6.45
CA LYS A 146 26.49 -1.63 -5.08
C LYS A 146 25.44 -1.97 -4.01
N LEU A 147 24.20 -2.26 -4.39
CA LEU A 147 23.18 -2.71 -3.46
C LEU A 147 23.28 -4.22 -3.21
N ASP A 148 23.47 -4.58 -1.95
CA ASP A 148 23.20 -5.93 -1.46
C ASP A 148 21.67 -6.05 -1.24
N MET A 149 21.04 -7.04 -1.88
CA MET A 149 19.58 -7.21 -1.85
C MET A 149 19.22 -8.03 -0.60
N VAL A 150 19.05 -7.34 0.52
CA VAL A 150 18.91 -7.98 1.84
C VAL A 150 17.46 -8.16 2.29
N THR A 151 16.53 -7.41 1.69
CA THR A 151 15.10 -7.49 1.99
C THR A 151 14.26 -7.56 0.72
N VAL A 152 13.04 -8.05 0.82
CA VAL A 152 12.07 -8.00 -0.30
C VAL A 152 11.68 -6.56 -0.62
N ASP A 153 11.70 -5.66 0.37
CA ASP A 153 11.49 -4.23 0.15
C ASP A 153 12.57 -3.61 -0.75
N ASP A 154 13.79 -4.16 -0.81
CA ASP A 154 14.80 -3.75 -1.79
C ASP A 154 14.38 -4.08 -3.23
N TYR A 155 13.74 -5.23 -3.46
CA TYR A 155 13.17 -5.58 -4.76
C TYR A 155 11.97 -4.69 -5.10
N ASP A 156 11.10 -4.41 -4.13
CA ASP A 156 9.98 -3.48 -4.31
C ASP A 156 10.45 -2.08 -4.71
N ARG A 157 11.54 -1.62 -4.10
CA ARG A 157 12.14 -0.31 -4.39
C ARG A 157 12.83 -0.26 -5.76
N CYS A 158 13.60 -1.29 -6.12
CA CYS A 158 14.49 -1.21 -7.28
C CYS A 158 14.05 -2.03 -8.50
N GLY A 159 13.26 -3.10 -8.31
CA GLY A 159 12.74 -3.94 -9.39
C GLY A 159 11.90 -3.18 -10.43
N PRO A 160 11.00 -2.25 -10.05
CA PRO A 160 10.24 -1.47 -11.01
C PRO A 160 11.11 -0.68 -11.99
N ALA A 161 12.32 -0.26 -11.57
CA ALA A 161 13.23 0.53 -12.39
C ALA A 161 13.92 -0.29 -13.51
N LYS A 162 13.84 -1.62 -13.47
CA LYS A 162 14.35 -2.51 -14.53
C LYS A 162 13.41 -2.69 -15.71
N LEU A 163 12.14 -2.36 -15.52
CA LEU A 163 11.12 -2.50 -16.53
C LEU A 163 11.02 -1.26 -17.41
N THR A 164 10.52 -1.42 -18.63
CA THR A 164 10.10 -0.28 -19.44
C THR A 164 9.00 0.49 -18.72
N LEU A 165 8.84 1.78 -19.03
CA LEU A 165 7.76 2.59 -18.43
C LEU A 165 6.39 1.93 -18.61
N HIS A 166 6.15 1.36 -19.79
CA HIS A 166 4.91 0.66 -20.13
C HIS A 166 4.67 -0.54 -19.19
N ASP A 167 5.62 -1.46 -19.12
CA ASP A 167 5.48 -2.71 -18.36
C ASP A 167 5.44 -2.44 -16.85
N ARG A 168 6.29 -1.51 -16.40
CA ARG A 168 6.30 -1.00 -15.02
C ARG A 168 4.92 -0.50 -14.62
N ASN A 169 4.29 0.32 -15.46
CA ASN A 169 3.00 0.92 -15.17
C ASN A 169 1.91 -0.16 -15.05
N TYR A 170 1.93 -1.22 -15.85
CA TYR A 170 0.98 -2.33 -15.73
C TYR A 170 1.01 -2.97 -14.32
N PHE A 171 2.19 -3.26 -13.78
CA PHE A 171 2.35 -3.91 -12.48
C PHE A 171 2.15 -2.97 -11.28
N LEU A 172 2.53 -1.70 -11.42
CA LEU A 172 2.31 -0.67 -10.39
C LEU A 172 0.87 -0.15 -10.36
N ALA A 173 0.09 -0.38 -11.42
CA ALA A 173 -1.28 0.08 -11.50
C ALA A 173 -2.13 -0.44 -10.31
N ALA A 174 -2.98 0.44 -9.80
CA ALA A 174 -3.94 0.18 -8.74
C ALA A 174 -5.23 0.96 -8.99
N ALA A 175 -6.33 0.52 -8.37
CA ALA A 175 -7.65 1.10 -8.57
C ALA A 175 -7.80 2.47 -7.90
N GLY A 176 -8.71 3.29 -8.44
CA GLY A 176 -9.16 4.52 -7.80
C GLY A 176 -8.02 5.47 -7.41
N ARG A 177 -7.97 5.85 -6.14
CA ARG A 177 -6.95 6.72 -5.53
C ARG A 177 -5.76 5.94 -4.98
N ARG A 178 -5.70 4.62 -5.21
CA ARG A 178 -4.69 3.69 -4.66
C ARG A 178 -4.72 3.59 -3.14
N THR A 179 -5.83 3.98 -2.52
CA THR A 179 -6.04 3.95 -1.05
C THR A 179 -5.85 2.53 -0.53
N THR A 180 -6.57 1.57 -1.11
CA THR A 180 -6.47 0.15 -0.75
C THR A 180 -5.07 -0.39 -1.01
N TYR A 181 -4.44 0.00 -2.12
CA TYR A 181 -3.10 -0.46 -2.48
C TYR A 181 -2.07 -0.10 -1.41
N MET A 182 -2.09 1.15 -0.92
CA MET A 182 -1.22 1.61 0.17
C MET A 182 -1.62 0.94 1.49
N ARG A 183 -2.92 0.95 1.82
CA ARG A 183 -3.45 0.40 3.07
C ARG A 183 -3.10 -1.08 3.26
N ASN A 184 -3.04 -1.86 2.19
CA ASN A 184 -2.61 -3.25 2.24
C ASN A 184 -1.21 -3.45 2.84
N LYS A 185 -0.27 -2.52 2.64
CA LYS A 185 1.05 -2.55 3.27
C LYS A 185 0.95 -1.99 4.69
N ASP A 186 0.42 -0.77 4.81
CA ASP A 186 0.43 -0.01 6.07
C ASP A 186 -0.33 -0.70 7.22
N ALA A 187 -1.40 -1.45 6.92
CA ALA A 187 -2.20 -2.14 7.93
C ALA A 187 -1.41 -3.21 8.70
N PHE A 188 -0.30 -3.73 8.15
CA PHE A 188 0.57 -4.64 8.90
C PHE A 188 1.33 -3.92 10.02
N ASP A 189 1.70 -2.65 9.84
CA ASP A 189 2.47 -1.88 10.83
C ASP A 189 1.66 -1.55 12.08
N GLU A 190 0.34 -1.56 11.98
CA GLU A 190 -0.58 -1.39 13.10
C GLU A 190 -0.67 -2.64 13.99
N ILE A 191 -0.16 -3.78 13.53
CA ILE A 191 -0.18 -5.05 14.26
C ILE A 191 1.18 -5.27 14.90
N THR A 192 1.21 -5.33 16.23
CA THR A 192 2.43 -5.57 16.99
C THR A 192 2.54 -7.03 17.42
N ILE A 193 3.68 -7.66 17.17
CA ILE A 193 4.02 -8.99 17.72
C ILE A 193 4.51 -8.81 19.16
N VAL A 194 4.06 -9.69 20.07
CA VAL A 194 4.49 -9.72 21.48
C VAL A 194 5.36 -10.96 21.70
N PRO A 195 6.70 -10.80 21.68
CA PRO A 195 7.62 -11.91 21.86
C PRO A 195 7.44 -12.61 23.20
N LYS A 196 7.54 -13.94 23.21
CA LYS A 196 7.53 -14.76 24.40
C LYS A 196 8.96 -15.14 24.76
N MET A 197 9.48 -14.50 25.80
CA MET A 197 10.88 -14.64 26.23
C MET A 197 11.16 -16.01 26.87
N LEU A 198 12.44 -16.42 26.83
CA LEU A 198 12.95 -17.63 27.49
C LEU A 198 12.26 -18.94 27.05
N ARG A 199 11.82 -19.01 25.78
CA ARG A 199 11.35 -20.25 25.17
C ARG A 199 12.48 -20.95 24.44
N ASP A 200 12.46 -22.28 24.47
CA ASP A 200 13.41 -23.09 23.71
C ASP A 200 13.03 -23.05 22.22
N VAL A 201 13.91 -22.47 21.42
CA VAL A 201 13.80 -22.38 19.96
C VAL A 201 15.00 -23.04 19.27
N SER A 202 15.71 -23.92 19.98
CA SER A 202 16.90 -24.62 19.46
C SER A 202 16.60 -25.58 18.32
N GLN A 203 15.33 -25.98 18.17
CA GLN A 203 14.79 -26.73 17.05
C GLN A 203 13.57 -25.99 16.53
N ASN A 204 13.39 -25.93 15.21
CA ASN A 204 12.26 -25.25 14.62
C ASN A 204 11.68 -26.00 13.42
N SER A 205 10.43 -25.65 13.07
CA SER A 205 9.79 -26.13 11.85
C SER A 205 8.80 -25.10 11.32
N LEU A 206 8.90 -24.84 10.02
CA LEU A 206 7.97 -24.01 9.26
C LEU A 206 6.91 -24.87 8.55
N GLU A 207 7.04 -26.19 8.61
CA GLU A 207 6.23 -27.11 7.80
C GLU A 207 4.74 -26.96 8.10
N VAL A 208 3.94 -26.93 7.04
CA VAL A 208 2.48 -26.91 7.12
C VAL A 208 1.90 -27.86 6.10
N SER A 209 0.67 -28.32 6.35
CA SER A 209 -0.08 -29.10 5.36
C SER A 209 -1.44 -28.47 5.10
N THR A 210 -1.89 -28.48 3.84
CA THR A 210 -3.20 -27.98 3.46
C THR A 210 -3.72 -28.73 2.24
N LEU A 211 -5.04 -28.99 2.19
CA LEU A 211 -5.68 -29.74 1.10
C LEU A 211 -4.96 -31.07 0.73
N GLY A 212 -4.36 -31.73 1.73
CA GLY A 212 -3.61 -32.98 1.55
C GLY A 212 -2.21 -32.81 0.94
N ILE A 213 -1.67 -31.59 0.91
CA ILE A 213 -0.34 -31.25 0.40
C ILE A 213 0.53 -30.81 1.57
N ASP A 214 1.69 -31.46 1.74
CA ASP A 214 2.68 -31.08 2.75
C ASP A 214 3.72 -30.13 2.16
N LEU A 215 3.98 -29.02 2.86
CA LEU A 215 4.74 -27.87 2.39
C LEU A 215 5.89 -27.54 3.35
N ASP A 216 6.98 -27.01 2.82
CA ASP A 216 8.17 -26.66 3.61
C ASP A 216 7.92 -25.44 4.51
N PHE A 217 7.03 -24.53 4.09
CA PHE A 217 6.70 -23.27 4.78
C PHE A 217 5.33 -22.71 4.32
N PRO A 218 4.67 -21.82 5.08
CA PRO A 218 3.31 -21.33 4.79
C PRO A 218 3.27 -20.15 3.79
N ILE A 219 4.15 -20.14 2.79
CA ILE A 219 4.30 -19.03 1.82
C ILE A 219 4.19 -19.59 0.40
N GLY A 220 3.17 -19.15 -0.35
CA GLY A 220 2.94 -19.49 -1.76
C GLY A 220 3.00 -18.27 -2.69
N LEU A 221 2.86 -18.51 -4.00
CA LEU A 221 2.92 -17.47 -5.04
C LEU A 221 1.51 -17.19 -5.59
N SER A 222 1.06 -15.93 -5.46
CA SER A 222 -0.23 -15.47 -6.01
C SER A 222 -0.23 -15.48 -7.54
N PRO A 223 -1.41 -15.58 -8.18
CA PRO A 223 -1.51 -15.49 -9.63
C PRO A 223 -1.18 -14.07 -10.09
N VAL A 224 -0.11 -13.93 -10.87
CA VAL A 224 0.26 -12.70 -11.56
C VAL A 224 0.32 -12.98 -13.05
N ALA A 225 -0.50 -12.25 -13.82
CA ALA A 225 -0.57 -12.36 -15.28
C ALA A 225 0.61 -11.66 -15.96
N LEU A 226 0.84 -12.02 -17.22
CA LEU A 226 1.78 -11.35 -18.13
C LEU A 226 3.23 -11.29 -17.62
N GLN A 227 3.75 -12.39 -17.07
CA GLN A 227 5.11 -12.38 -16.51
C GLN A 227 6.21 -12.15 -17.56
N MET A 228 5.93 -12.38 -18.85
CA MET A 228 6.84 -12.01 -19.95
C MET A 228 7.09 -10.51 -20.09
N LEU A 229 6.28 -9.65 -19.46
CA LEU A 229 6.58 -8.23 -19.34
C LEU A 229 7.78 -7.95 -18.41
N ALA A 230 8.17 -8.92 -17.58
CA ALA A 230 9.26 -8.78 -16.61
C ALA A 230 10.51 -9.62 -16.93
N ASP A 231 10.33 -10.85 -17.43
CA ASP A 231 11.42 -11.71 -17.91
C ASP A 231 10.92 -12.44 -19.16
N PRO A 232 11.67 -12.51 -20.28
CA PRO A 232 11.24 -13.19 -21.51
C PRO A 232 10.82 -14.66 -21.37
N ARG A 233 11.25 -15.36 -20.31
CA ARG A 233 10.83 -16.73 -19.98
C ARG A 233 9.49 -16.77 -19.23
N GLY A 234 9.01 -15.63 -18.72
CA GLY A 234 7.73 -15.45 -18.05
C GLY A 234 7.53 -16.42 -16.89
N GLU A 235 6.36 -17.07 -16.87
CA GLU A 235 5.97 -17.98 -15.80
C GLU A 235 6.91 -19.19 -15.68
N LEU A 236 7.61 -19.61 -16.74
CA LEU A 236 8.58 -20.71 -16.67
C LEU A 236 9.81 -20.36 -15.82
N ALA A 237 10.26 -19.10 -15.84
CA ALA A 237 11.33 -18.66 -14.93
C ALA A 237 10.87 -18.70 -13.47
N THR A 238 9.62 -18.33 -13.20
CA THR A 238 9.03 -18.43 -11.86
C THR A 238 8.94 -19.89 -11.41
N VAL A 239 8.49 -20.81 -12.27
CA VAL A 239 8.48 -22.25 -11.98
C VAL A 239 9.89 -22.75 -11.67
N GLU A 240 10.87 -22.46 -12.52
CA GLU A 240 12.28 -22.83 -12.32
C GLU A 240 12.83 -22.33 -10.97
N ALA A 241 12.44 -21.12 -10.56
CA ALA A 241 12.86 -20.52 -9.31
C ALA A 241 12.36 -21.31 -8.09
N VAL A 242 11.10 -21.77 -8.14
CA VAL A 242 10.39 -22.32 -6.98
C VAL A 242 10.25 -23.84 -6.97
N SER A 243 10.56 -24.52 -8.07
CA SER A 243 10.63 -25.99 -8.19
C SER A 243 11.45 -26.71 -7.09
N PRO A 244 12.52 -26.12 -6.52
CA PRO A 244 13.25 -26.72 -5.41
C PRO A 244 12.47 -26.76 -4.08
N PHE A 245 11.42 -25.97 -3.91
CA PHE A 245 10.65 -25.88 -2.68
C PHE A 245 9.36 -26.68 -2.77
N ARG A 246 8.95 -27.32 -1.67
CA ARG A 246 7.59 -27.84 -1.51
C ARG A 246 6.67 -26.68 -1.15
N THR A 247 6.27 -25.92 -2.17
CA THR A 247 5.34 -24.80 -2.05
C THR A 247 4.25 -24.86 -3.12
N ILE A 248 3.35 -23.89 -3.13
CA ILE A 248 2.28 -23.73 -4.11
C ILE A 248 2.54 -22.49 -4.95
N MET A 249 2.47 -22.65 -6.27
CA MET A 249 2.36 -21.54 -7.22
C MET A 249 0.99 -21.55 -7.88
N ILE A 250 0.31 -20.41 -7.85
CA ILE A 250 -0.97 -20.21 -8.54
C ILE A 250 -0.67 -19.58 -9.90
N MET A 251 -0.97 -20.28 -10.99
CA MET A 251 -0.84 -19.78 -12.36
C MET A 251 -2.07 -18.97 -12.76
N SER A 252 -1.89 -17.79 -13.36
CA SER A 252 -3.02 -17.01 -13.89
C SER A 252 -3.57 -17.58 -15.20
N SER A 253 -4.87 -17.47 -15.42
CA SER A 253 -5.48 -17.74 -16.74
C SER A 253 -4.99 -16.80 -17.85
N PHE A 254 -4.45 -15.64 -17.47
CA PHE A 254 -3.84 -14.66 -18.39
C PHE A 254 -2.31 -14.76 -18.40
N ALA A 255 -1.77 -15.96 -18.16
CA ALA A 255 -0.34 -16.22 -18.29
C ALA A 255 0.16 -16.11 -19.74
N THR A 256 1.43 -15.74 -19.88
CA THR A 256 2.16 -15.63 -21.16
C THR A 256 2.81 -16.93 -21.62
N THR A 257 2.66 -18.01 -20.85
CA THR A 257 3.06 -19.39 -21.20
C THR A 257 1.84 -20.32 -21.17
N THR A 258 1.90 -21.45 -21.85
CA THR A 258 0.79 -22.41 -21.84
C THR A 258 0.69 -23.17 -20.52
N ILE A 259 -0.53 -23.57 -20.13
CA ILE A 259 -0.78 -24.48 -18.99
C ILE A 259 0.05 -25.75 -19.12
N GLU A 260 0.18 -26.29 -20.33
CA GLU A 260 0.88 -27.54 -20.61
C GLU A 260 2.40 -27.43 -20.44
N GLU A 261 2.99 -26.30 -20.84
CA GLU A 261 4.43 -26.05 -20.62
C GLU A 261 4.74 -25.90 -19.14
N VAL A 262 3.93 -25.14 -18.41
CA VAL A 262 4.08 -24.94 -16.96
C VAL A 262 3.89 -26.25 -16.21
N GLY A 263 2.84 -27.01 -16.54
CA GLY A 263 2.60 -28.33 -15.95
C GLY A 263 3.76 -29.29 -16.20
N ARG A 264 4.34 -29.29 -17.40
CA ARG A 264 5.53 -30.11 -17.72
C ARG A 264 6.78 -29.66 -16.96
N ALA A 265 6.98 -28.36 -16.80
CA ALA A 265 8.13 -27.81 -16.07
C ALA A 265 8.05 -28.09 -14.56
N ALA A 266 6.83 -28.10 -14.00
CA ALA A 266 6.60 -28.46 -12.60
C ALA A 266 6.58 -29.99 -12.37
N ALA A 267 6.30 -30.79 -13.40
CA ALA A 267 6.22 -32.24 -13.29
C ALA A 267 7.53 -32.86 -12.80
N GLY A 268 7.45 -33.67 -11.75
CA GLY A 268 8.63 -34.33 -11.15
C GLY A 268 9.42 -33.45 -10.18
N THR A 269 8.96 -32.22 -9.92
CA THR A 269 9.52 -31.33 -8.89
C THR A 269 8.69 -31.39 -7.61
N SER A 270 9.13 -30.67 -6.59
CA SER A 270 8.41 -30.52 -5.32
C SER A 270 7.29 -29.47 -5.36
N LEU A 271 7.21 -28.67 -6.43
CA LEU A 271 6.24 -27.60 -6.57
C LEU A 271 4.84 -28.13 -6.87
N THR A 272 3.86 -27.60 -6.16
CA THR A 272 2.44 -27.83 -6.48
C THR A 272 1.88 -26.66 -7.28
N MET A 273 1.25 -26.96 -8.41
CA MET A 273 0.62 -25.95 -9.27
C MET A 273 -0.89 -25.89 -9.02
N TRP A 274 -1.42 -24.68 -8.83
CA TRP A 274 -2.86 -24.38 -8.85
C TRP A 274 -3.21 -23.46 -10.03
N MET A 275 -4.40 -23.64 -10.59
CA MET A 275 -4.85 -22.89 -11.76
C MET A 275 -5.85 -21.83 -11.34
N GLN A 276 -5.50 -20.56 -11.48
CA GLN A 276 -6.44 -19.47 -11.30
C GLN A 276 -7.29 -19.26 -12.55
N MET A 277 -8.59 -19.06 -12.36
CA MET A 277 -9.54 -18.77 -13.43
C MET A 277 -10.63 -17.79 -12.99
N TYR A 278 -11.41 -17.36 -13.97
CA TYR A 278 -12.63 -16.57 -13.79
C TYR A 278 -13.82 -17.33 -14.35
N ILE A 279 -15.02 -16.91 -13.95
CA ILE A 279 -16.22 -17.22 -14.70
C ILE A 279 -16.33 -16.25 -15.87
N PHE A 280 -16.31 -16.80 -17.08
CA PHE A 280 -16.53 -16.03 -18.31
C PHE A 280 -17.98 -16.19 -18.78
N ASP A 281 -18.49 -15.23 -19.55
CA ASP A 281 -19.83 -15.33 -20.15
C ASP A 281 -19.97 -16.59 -21.00
N ASN A 282 -18.94 -16.90 -21.80
CA ASN A 282 -18.84 -18.18 -22.46
C ASN A 282 -18.17 -19.21 -21.52
N ARG A 283 -18.99 -20.05 -20.90
CA ARG A 283 -18.57 -21.07 -19.93
C ARG A 283 -17.62 -22.12 -20.50
N THR A 284 -17.59 -22.31 -21.81
CA THR A 284 -16.66 -23.25 -22.46
C THR A 284 -15.21 -22.88 -22.15
N TRP A 285 -14.86 -21.59 -22.07
CA TRP A 285 -13.52 -21.17 -21.68
C TRP A 285 -13.15 -21.63 -20.28
N THR A 286 -14.05 -21.46 -19.31
CA THR A 286 -13.83 -21.94 -17.94
C THR A 286 -13.66 -23.46 -17.92
N VAL A 287 -14.51 -24.21 -18.63
CA VAL A 287 -14.41 -25.68 -18.71
C VAL A 287 -13.08 -26.12 -19.32
N GLU A 288 -12.67 -25.53 -20.43
CA GLU A 288 -11.41 -25.88 -21.12
C GLU A 288 -10.19 -25.63 -20.24
N LEU A 289 -10.15 -24.52 -19.50
CA LEU A 289 -9.04 -24.20 -18.59
C LEU A 289 -8.95 -25.23 -17.46
N VAL A 290 -10.07 -25.59 -16.85
CA VAL A 290 -10.14 -26.61 -15.79
C VAL A 290 -9.61 -27.94 -16.30
N GLN A 291 -10.12 -28.41 -17.44
CA GLN A 291 -9.74 -29.71 -18.01
C GLN A 291 -8.28 -29.76 -18.45
N ARG A 292 -7.77 -28.68 -19.06
CA ARG A 292 -6.36 -28.56 -19.44
C ARG A 292 -5.45 -28.58 -18.21
N ALA A 293 -5.81 -27.83 -17.16
CA ALA A 293 -5.04 -27.80 -15.92
C ALA A 293 -5.01 -29.17 -15.23
N GLU A 294 -6.16 -29.85 -15.10
CA GLU A 294 -6.23 -31.18 -14.49
C GLU A 294 -5.37 -32.19 -15.27
N LYS A 295 -5.44 -32.16 -16.60
CA LYS A 295 -4.60 -32.99 -17.48
C LYS A 295 -3.11 -32.65 -17.37
N ALA A 296 -2.76 -31.39 -17.15
CA ALA A 296 -1.40 -30.92 -16.97
C ALA A 296 -0.84 -31.18 -15.55
N GLY A 297 -1.62 -31.79 -14.66
CA GLY A 297 -1.18 -32.21 -13.34
C GLY A 297 -1.35 -31.18 -12.23
N PHE A 298 -2.10 -30.10 -12.49
CA PHE A 298 -2.47 -29.12 -11.47
C PHE A 298 -3.32 -29.79 -10.37
N LYS A 299 -3.28 -29.21 -9.17
CA LYS A 299 -3.87 -29.81 -7.95
C LYS A 299 -4.96 -28.97 -7.31
N GLY A 300 -5.37 -27.87 -7.91
CA GLY A 300 -6.36 -26.96 -7.35
C GLY A 300 -6.84 -25.93 -8.37
N VAL A 301 -8.09 -25.51 -8.22
CA VAL A 301 -8.72 -24.44 -9.00
C VAL A 301 -8.92 -23.23 -8.10
N VAL A 302 -8.31 -22.10 -8.46
CA VAL A 302 -8.50 -20.83 -7.75
C VAL A 302 -9.51 -19.99 -8.53
N LEU A 303 -10.74 -19.92 -8.04
CA LEU A 303 -11.79 -19.08 -8.63
C LEU A 303 -11.64 -17.65 -8.11
N THR A 304 -11.27 -16.72 -8.98
CA THR A 304 -11.22 -15.29 -8.64
C THR A 304 -12.60 -14.66 -8.80
N ALA A 305 -13.19 -14.20 -7.68
CA ALA A 305 -14.54 -13.62 -7.63
C ALA A 305 -14.56 -12.08 -7.56
N ASP A 306 -13.40 -11.42 -7.37
CA ASP A 306 -13.29 -9.97 -7.14
C ASP A 306 -13.27 -9.10 -8.41
N SER A 307 -13.44 -9.69 -9.59
CA SER A 307 -13.29 -9.00 -10.89
C SER A 307 -14.52 -9.16 -11.80
N PRO A 308 -15.74 -8.80 -11.37
CA PRO A 308 -16.94 -8.96 -12.19
C PRO A 308 -17.01 -7.97 -13.37
N VAL A 309 -16.26 -6.88 -13.29
CA VAL A 309 -16.14 -5.84 -14.32
C VAL A 309 -14.69 -5.41 -14.47
N GLU A 310 -14.38 -4.79 -15.60
CA GLU A 310 -13.07 -4.19 -15.80
C GLU A 310 -12.90 -2.93 -14.96
N THR A 311 -11.89 -2.95 -14.09
CA THR A 311 -11.55 -1.80 -13.24
C THR A 311 -10.70 -0.78 -13.99
N ILE A 312 -11.02 0.50 -13.83
CA ILE A 312 -10.15 1.60 -14.28
C ILE A 312 -8.96 1.70 -13.33
N LEU A 313 -7.77 1.38 -13.85
CA LEU A 313 -6.54 1.47 -13.09
C LEU A 313 -5.83 2.80 -13.33
N THR A 314 -5.14 3.27 -12.28
CA THR A 314 -4.15 4.35 -12.37
C THR A 314 -2.97 3.95 -13.27
N CYS A 315 -2.09 4.91 -13.58
CA CYS A 315 -0.89 4.68 -14.40
C CYS A 315 -1.18 4.22 -15.85
N ASN A 316 -2.33 4.62 -16.42
CA ASN A 316 -2.82 4.10 -17.72
C ASN A 316 -2.96 2.57 -17.76
N GLY A 317 -3.02 1.89 -16.61
CA GLY A 317 -2.87 0.43 -16.52
C GLY A 317 -3.94 -0.40 -17.24
N ARG A 318 -5.02 0.21 -17.77
CA ARG A 318 -6.06 -0.48 -18.57
C ARG A 318 -6.78 0.32 -19.66
N ARG A 319 -6.69 1.66 -19.74
CA ARG A 319 -7.40 2.37 -20.84
C ARG A 319 -6.70 2.24 -22.19
N ASP A 320 -5.37 2.10 -22.20
CA ASP A 320 -4.53 2.08 -23.41
C ASP A 320 -3.41 1.02 -23.28
N PHE A 321 -3.63 -0.08 -22.53
CA PHE A 321 -2.64 -1.15 -22.46
C PHE A 321 -2.63 -1.90 -23.79
N GLU A 322 -1.52 -1.81 -24.49
CA GLU A 322 -1.27 -2.57 -25.71
C GLU A 322 -0.23 -3.66 -25.39
N PHE A 323 -0.46 -4.86 -25.89
CA PHE A 323 0.52 -5.93 -25.76
C PHE A 323 1.81 -5.53 -26.50
N PRO A 324 2.99 -5.57 -25.86
CA PRO A 324 4.25 -5.43 -26.56
C PRO A 324 4.38 -6.49 -27.66
N GLU A 325 5.10 -6.17 -28.73
CA GLU A 325 5.30 -7.11 -29.84
C GLU A 325 5.86 -8.45 -29.32
N GLY A 326 5.21 -9.56 -29.69
CA GLY A 326 5.63 -10.90 -29.28
C GLY A 326 5.12 -11.36 -27.91
N VAL A 327 4.42 -10.51 -27.14
CA VAL A 327 3.85 -10.88 -25.84
C VAL A 327 2.35 -11.07 -25.96
N TYR A 328 1.85 -12.26 -25.65
CA TYR A 328 0.41 -12.58 -25.71
C TYR A 328 0.00 -13.53 -24.60
N THR A 329 -1.26 -13.49 -24.19
CA THR A 329 -1.84 -14.49 -23.30
C THR A 329 -2.02 -15.80 -24.05
N GLN A 330 -1.47 -16.90 -23.51
CA GLN A 330 -1.42 -18.19 -24.23
C GLN A 330 -2.60 -19.12 -23.93
N ASN A 331 -3.31 -18.90 -22.83
CA ASN A 331 -4.37 -19.81 -22.38
C ASN A 331 -5.79 -19.31 -22.67
N ILE A 332 -5.91 -18.00 -22.85
CA ILE A 332 -7.13 -17.28 -23.18
C ILE A 332 -6.74 -16.16 -24.12
N ASN A 333 -7.57 -15.83 -25.11
CA ASN A 333 -7.40 -14.59 -25.87
C ASN A 333 -7.99 -13.40 -25.07
N PHE A 334 -7.10 -12.54 -24.55
CA PHE A 334 -7.41 -11.40 -23.68
C PHE A 334 -8.50 -10.48 -24.23
N GLU A 335 -8.46 -10.17 -25.53
CA GLU A 335 -9.41 -9.24 -26.17
C GLU A 335 -10.81 -9.86 -26.37
N SER A 336 -10.89 -11.18 -26.42
CA SER A 336 -12.11 -11.90 -26.79
C SER A 336 -12.98 -12.31 -25.60
N VAL A 337 -12.43 -12.28 -24.38
CA VAL A 337 -13.13 -12.75 -23.19
C VAL A 337 -13.83 -11.64 -22.46
N LYS A 338 -15.01 -11.97 -21.93
CA LYS A 338 -15.79 -11.12 -21.05
C LYS A 338 -16.01 -11.85 -19.74
N PHE A 339 -15.63 -11.21 -18.64
CA PHE A 339 -15.95 -11.68 -17.29
C PHE A 339 -17.47 -11.70 -17.12
N SER A 340 -17.98 -12.73 -16.47
CA SER A 340 -19.42 -12.83 -16.22
C SER A 340 -19.80 -11.94 -15.05
N ALA A 341 -20.43 -10.80 -15.35
CA ALA A 341 -21.02 -9.93 -14.33
C ALA A 341 -22.19 -10.61 -13.57
N SER A 342 -22.71 -11.71 -14.10
CA SER A 342 -23.73 -12.56 -13.47
C SER A 342 -23.16 -13.74 -12.69
N ALA A 343 -21.83 -13.82 -12.50
CA ALA A 343 -21.23 -14.90 -11.72
C ALA A 343 -21.81 -14.94 -10.29
N SER A 344 -22.05 -16.15 -9.78
CA SER A 344 -22.72 -16.36 -8.50
C SER A 344 -22.18 -17.58 -7.76
N TYR A 345 -22.68 -17.83 -6.55
CA TYR A 345 -22.24 -18.96 -5.73
C TYR A 345 -22.64 -20.31 -6.34
N GLU A 346 -23.68 -20.35 -7.16
CA GLU A 346 -24.08 -21.51 -7.94
C GLU A 346 -22.96 -21.94 -8.92
N ASP A 347 -22.08 -21.03 -9.32
CA ASP A 347 -20.93 -21.35 -10.16
C ASP A 347 -19.87 -22.16 -9.42
N ILE A 348 -19.74 -21.96 -8.10
CA ILE A 348 -18.89 -22.81 -7.25
C ILE A 348 -19.46 -24.23 -7.25
N THR A 349 -20.77 -24.36 -7.02
CA THR A 349 -21.45 -25.66 -7.06
C THR A 349 -21.27 -26.32 -8.43
N TRP A 350 -21.46 -25.57 -9.51
CA TRP A 350 -21.26 -26.08 -10.87
C TRP A 350 -19.83 -26.54 -11.12
N LEU A 351 -18.81 -25.79 -10.66
CA LEU A 351 -17.41 -26.17 -10.80
C LEU A 351 -17.12 -27.54 -10.15
N THR A 352 -17.75 -27.87 -9.02
CA THR A 352 -17.61 -29.20 -8.40
C THR A 352 -18.12 -30.34 -9.28
N THR A 353 -18.97 -30.05 -10.28
CA THR A 353 -19.51 -31.06 -11.20
C THR A 353 -18.58 -31.35 -12.39
N ILE A 354 -17.59 -30.48 -12.65
CA ILE A 354 -16.73 -30.58 -13.83
C ILE A 354 -15.26 -30.88 -13.49
N THR A 355 -14.88 -30.88 -12.22
CA THR A 355 -13.53 -31.27 -11.78
C THR A 355 -13.53 -31.90 -10.40
N SER A 356 -12.50 -32.71 -10.15
CA SER A 356 -12.22 -33.30 -8.85
C SER A 356 -11.23 -32.48 -8.01
N MET A 357 -10.59 -31.47 -8.62
CA MET A 357 -9.65 -30.61 -7.91
C MET A 357 -10.36 -29.75 -6.85
N PRO A 358 -9.72 -29.51 -5.68
CA PRO A 358 -10.26 -28.59 -4.69
C PRO A 358 -10.44 -27.19 -5.26
N ILE A 359 -11.55 -26.55 -4.91
CA ILE A 359 -11.92 -25.21 -5.36
C ILE A 359 -11.57 -24.21 -4.24
N ILE A 360 -10.67 -23.28 -4.54
CA ILE A 360 -10.26 -22.19 -3.66
C ILE A 360 -10.92 -20.92 -4.16
N VAL A 361 -11.74 -20.27 -3.32
CA VAL A 361 -12.41 -19.03 -3.73
C VAL A 361 -11.59 -17.83 -3.28
N LYS A 362 -11.06 -17.09 -4.26
CA LYS A 362 -10.22 -15.90 -4.08
C LYS A 362 -11.02 -14.63 -4.25
N GLY A 363 -10.75 -13.64 -3.39
CA GLY A 363 -11.29 -12.28 -3.56
C GLY A 363 -12.42 -11.92 -2.59
N LEU A 364 -12.59 -12.68 -1.51
CA LEU A 364 -13.63 -12.43 -0.52
C LEU A 364 -13.11 -11.54 0.61
N LEU A 365 -13.85 -10.48 0.93
CA LEU A 365 -13.56 -9.53 2.02
C LEU A 365 -14.65 -9.51 3.11
N SER A 366 -15.68 -10.33 2.98
CA SER A 366 -16.81 -10.41 3.90
C SER A 366 -16.97 -11.82 4.45
N GLY A 367 -17.21 -11.92 5.76
CA GLY A 367 -17.48 -13.19 6.43
C GLY A 367 -18.72 -13.89 5.86
N GLU A 368 -19.77 -13.15 5.50
CA GLU A 368 -21.00 -13.77 4.95
C GLU A 368 -20.76 -14.37 3.57
N ASP A 369 -20.02 -13.68 2.71
CA ASP A 369 -19.66 -14.18 1.39
C ASP A 369 -18.76 -15.43 1.49
N ALA A 370 -17.84 -15.45 2.46
CA ALA A 370 -17.04 -16.64 2.75
C ALA A 370 -17.91 -17.84 3.21
N LYS A 371 -18.92 -17.62 4.05
CA LYS A 371 -19.87 -18.67 4.44
C LYS A 371 -20.64 -19.21 3.24
N ARG A 372 -21.10 -18.32 2.35
CA ARG A 372 -21.81 -18.71 1.13
C ARG A 372 -20.93 -19.52 0.20
N ALA A 373 -19.67 -19.13 0.02
CA ALA A 373 -18.69 -19.88 -0.76
C ALA A 373 -18.47 -21.30 -0.21
N VAL A 374 -18.27 -21.44 1.10
CA VAL A 374 -18.11 -22.76 1.75
C VAL A 374 -19.35 -23.63 1.55
N ARG A 375 -20.55 -23.08 1.78
CA ARG A 375 -21.82 -23.81 1.58
C ARG A 375 -22.03 -24.23 0.12
N ALA A 376 -21.45 -23.51 -0.84
CA ALA A 376 -21.50 -23.83 -2.26
C ALA A 376 -20.43 -24.83 -2.71
N GLY A 377 -19.57 -25.32 -1.80
CA GLY A 377 -18.58 -26.37 -2.09
C GLY A 377 -17.14 -25.86 -2.23
N ALA A 378 -16.83 -24.64 -1.80
CA ALA A 378 -15.43 -24.20 -1.71
C ALA A 378 -14.66 -25.06 -0.71
N SER A 379 -13.49 -25.57 -1.13
CA SER A 379 -12.57 -26.36 -0.30
C SER A 379 -11.65 -25.49 0.56
N ALA A 380 -11.42 -24.25 0.16
CA ALA A 380 -10.68 -23.24 0.92
C ALA A 380 -11.08 -21.82 0.47
N ILE A 381 -10.76 -20.83 1.30
CA ILE A 381 -10.97 -19.41 1.01
C ILE A 381 -9.63 -18.70 0.91
N LEU A 382 -9.44 -17.82 -0.09
CA LEU A 382 -8.27 -16.94 -0.21
C LEU A 382 -8.72 -15.48 -0.09
N VAL A 383 -8.49 -14.89 1.08
CA VAL A 383 -8.79 -13.49 1.37
C VAL A 383 -7.90 -12.60 0.51
N SER A 384 -8.51 -11.78 -0.35
CA SER A 384 -7.80 -10.96 -1.34
C SER A 384 -8.65 -9.76 -1.75
N ASN A 385 -7.99 -8.63 -2.01
CA ASN A 385 -8.55 -7.48 -2.73
C ASN A 385 -7.77 -7.23 -4.04
N HIS A 386 -7.19 -8.30 -4.60
CA HIS A 386 -6.41 -8.26 -5.83
C HIS A 386 -5.18 -7.33 -5.75
N GLY A 387 -4.65 -7.10 -4.54
CA GLY A 387 -3.54 -6.18 -4.31
C GLY A 387 -3.90 -4.72 -4.61
N GLY A 388 -5.16 -4.33 -4.33
CA GLY A 388 -5.69 -2.99 -4.55
C GLY A 388 -5.95 -2.65 -6.02
N ARG A 389 -6.27 -3.64 -6.85
CA ARG A 389 -6.45 -3.49 -8.31
C ARG A 389 -7.91 -3.59 -8.77
N GLN A 390 -8.87 -3.69 -7.86
CA GLN A 390 -10.28 -3.80 -8.21
C GLN A 390 -11.10 -2.68 -7.57
N LEU A 391 -11.70 -2.90 -6.40
CA LEU A 391 -12.37 -1.84 -5.66
C LEU A 391 -11.33 -1.03 -4.87
N ASP A 392 -11.42 0.30 -4.89
CA ASP A 392 -10.60 1.18 -4.04
C ASP A 392 -11.44 1.70 -2.88
N GLY A 393 -10.86 1.73 -1.68
CA GLY A 393 -11.55 2.06 -0.43
C GLY A 393 -12.18 0.85 0.28
N ASP A 394 -11.91 -0.36 -0.18
CA ASP A 394 -12.19 -1.61 0.54
C ASP A 394 -11.12 -1.86 1.62
N PRO A 395 -11.37 -2.72 2.62
CA PRO A 395 -10.41 -2.94 3.72
C PRO A 395 -9.12 -3.61 3.22
N ALA A 396 -8.03 -3.42 3.96
CA ALA A 396 -6.84 -4.24 3.76
C ALA A 396 -7.16 -5.70 4.12
N THR A 397 -6.55 -6.62 3.39
CA THR A 397 -6.83 -8.06 3.55
C THR A 397 -6.49 -8.56 4.96
N ILE A 398 -5.48 -7.98 5.62
CA ILE A 398 -5.09 -8.33 6.99
C ILE A 398 -6.13 -7.92 8.03
N GLU A 399 -6.89 -6.86 7.74
CA GLU A 399 -7.98 -6.35 8.58
C GLU A 399 -9.23 -7.21 8.41
N ALA A 400 -9.53 -7.62 7.17
CA ALA A 400 -10.68 -8.49 6.87
C ALA A 400 -10.48 -9.94 7.35
N LEU A 401 -9.22 -10.41 7.41
CA LEU A 401 -8.87 -11.80 7.67
C LEU A 401 -9.51 -12.40 8.93
N PRO A 402 -9.44 -11.81 10.15
CA PRO A 402 -9.97 -12.44 11.35
C PRO A 402 -11.47 -12.74 11.29
N THR A 403 -12.26 -11.78 10.77
CA THR A 403 -13.71 -11.92 10.63
C THR A 403 -14.07 -13.03 9.65
N ILE A 404 -13.29 -13.17 8.56
CA ILE A 404 -13.49 -14.24 7.58
C ILE A 404 -13.11 -15.59 8.17
N VAL A 405 -11.99 -15.68 8.89
CA VAL A 405 -11.59 -16.90 9.59
C VAL A 405 -12.70 -17.35 10.53
N ASP A 406 -13.20 -16.46 11.39
CA ASP A 406 -14.25 -16.79 12.36
C ASP A 406 -15.55 -17.22 11.65
N ALA A 407 -15.90 -16.56 10.55
CA ALA A 407 -17.05 -16.89 9.73
C ALA A 407 -16.93 -18.27 9.06
N VAL A 408 -15.80 -18.57 8.43
CA VAL A 408 -15.52 -19.87 7.78
C VAL A 408 -15.54 -20.99 8.80
N LYS A 409 -14.82 -20.82 9.91
CA LYS A 409 -14.73 -21.83 10.98
C LYS A 409 -16.07 -22.08 11.68
N SER A 410 -16.98 -21.10 11.69
CA SER A 410 -18.36 -21.30 12.18
C SER A 410 -19.22 -22.19 11.28
N VAL A 411 -18.86 -22.34 10.00
CA VAL A 411 -19.56 -23.22 9.05
C VAL A 411 -18.88 -24.58 9.02
N ASP A 412 -17.56 -24.60 8.86
CA ASP A 412 -16.76 -25.82 8.88
C ASP A 412 -15.35 -25.51 9.41
N PRO A 413 -14.97 -26.07 10.58
CA PRO A 413 -13.66 -25.82 11.18
C PRO A 413 -12.49 -26.40 10.38
N SER A 414 -12.73 -27.35 9.47
CA SER A 414 -11.71 -27.99 8.64
C SER A 414 -11.29 -27.17 7.42
N ILE A 415 -12.10 -26.19 7.00
CA ILE A 415 -11.82 -25.37 5.81
C ILE A 415 -10.68 -24.41 6.09
N ASP A 416 -9.62 -24.50 5.31
CA ASP A 416 -8.47 -23.60 5.41
C ASP A 416 -8.79 -22.20 4.83
N VAL A 417 -8.19 -21.18 5.45
CA VAL A 417 -8.28 -19.80 5.00
C VAL A 417 -6.87 -19.32 4.69
N TYR A 418 -6.65 -18.82 3.49
CA TYR A 418 -5.42 -18.22 3.02
C TYR A 418 -5.59 -16.72 2.86
N MET A 419 -4.49 -16.03 2.60
CA MET A 419 -4.51 -14.58 2.38
C MET A 419 -3.46 -14.16 1.35
N ASP A 420 -3.78 -13.17 0.53
CA ASP A 420 -2.77 -12.36 -0.16
C ASP A 420 -3.02 -10.85 0.05
N GLY A 421 -2.13 -10.03 -0.50
CA GLY A 421 -2.20 -8.57 -0.39
C GLY A 421 -1.26 -8.03 0.69
N GLY A 422 -0.36 -7.12 0.30
CA GLY A 422 0.50 -6.39 1.24
C GLY A 422 1.79 -7.08 1.71
N ILE A 423 1.87 -8.42 1.69
CA ILE A 423 3.03 -9.19 2.22
C ILE A 423 4.37 -8.73 1.63
N ARG A 424 5.32 -8.29 2.47
CA ARG A 424 6.69 -7.90 2.12
C ARG A 424 7.78 -8.38 3.07
N SER A 425 7.41 -8.94 4.21
CA SER A 425 8.37 -9.42 5.20
C SER A 425 7.87 -10.69 5.89
N GLY A 426 8.79 -11.39 6.54
CA GLY A 426 8.48 -12.48 7.46
C GLY A 426 7.58 -12.05 8.63
N TYR A 427 7.67 -10.79 9.05
CA TYR A 427 6.77 -10.19 10.02
C TYR A 427 5.32 -10.17 9.52
N ASP A 428 5.10 -9.85 8.25
CA ASP A 428 3.76 -9.86 7.65
C ASP A 428 3.20 -11.28 7.58
N VAL A 429 4.04 -12.26 7.20
CA VAL A 429 3.68 -13.68 7.23
C VAL A 429 3.24 -14.07 8.64
N TYR A 430 4.05 -13.78 9.65
CA TYR A 430 3.75 -14.09 11.05
C TYR A 430 2.42 -13.49 11.49
N LYS A 431 2.19 -12.20 11.22
CA LYS A 431 0.96 -11.48 11.59
C LYS A 431 -0.27 -12.09 10.93
N ALA A 432 -0.18 -12.48 9.65
CA ALA A 432 -1.26 -13.15 8.94
C ALA A 432 -1.57 -14.55 9.52
N ILE A 433 -0.54 -15.36 9.79
CA ILE A 433 -0.72 -16.67 10.43
C ILE A 433 -1.33 -16.51 11.83
N ALA A 434 -0.85 -15.55 12.62
CA ALA A 434 -1.40 -15.25 13.94
C ALA A 434 -2.87 -14.80 13.89
N ARG A 435 -3.28 -14.11 12.83
CA ARG A 435 -4.68 -13.72 12.58
C ARG A 435 -5.56 -14.85 12.02
N GLY A 436 -4.98 -16.00 11.70
CA GLY A 436 -5.68 -17.24 11.37
C GLY A 436 -5.54 -17.70 9.93
N ALA A 437 -4.67 -17.07 9.12
CA ALA A 437 -4.32 -17.63 7.83
C ALA A 437 -3.55 -18.95 8.01
N LYS A 438 -3.82 -19.93 7.16
CA LYS A 438 -3.09 -21.19 7.05
C LYS A 438 -1.83 -21.03 6.20
N MET A 439 -1.93 -20.20 5.16
CA MET A 439 -0.86 -19.81 4.26
C MET A 439 -1.07 -18.38 3.79
N VAL A 440 0.02 -17.73 3.41
CA VAL A 440 0.00 -16.45 2.69
C VAL A 440 0.50 -16.62 1.27
N PHE A 441 0.04 -15.76 0.37
CA PHE A 441 0.50 -15.68 -1.00
C PHE A 441 0.97 -14.26 -1.33
N PHE A 442 1.99 -14.13 -2.18
CA PHE A 442 2.52 -12.82 -2.61
C PHE A 442 2.60 -12.71 -4.13
N GLY A 443 2.48 -11.48 -4.65
CA GLY A 443 2.35 -11.20 -6.09
C GLY A 443 3.48 -10.34 -6.65
N ARG A 444 3.40 -9.01 -6.49
CA ARG A 444 4.35 -8.05 -7.08
C ARG A 444 5.84 -8.37 -6.82
N PRO A 445 6.27 -8.84 -5.63
CA PRO A 445 7.66 -9.23 -5.43
C PRO A 445 8.18 -10.31 -6.40
N ILE A 446 7.32 -11.18 -6.93
CA ILE A 446 7.68 -12.14 -7.99
C ILE A 446 8.18 -11.39 -9.23
N ILE A 447 7.41 -10.39 -9.66
CA ILE A 447 7.70 -9.58 -10.85
C ILE A 447 9.00 -8.80 -10.68
N TRP A 448 9.24 -8.27 -9.49
CA TRP A 448 10.48 -7.55 -9.21
C TRP A 448 11.69 -8.48 -9.20
N GLY A 449 11.55 -9.69 -8.66
CA GLY A 449 12.57 -10.74 -8.77
C GLY A 449 12.89 -11.08 -10.23
N LEU A 450 11.85 -11.32 -11.05
CA LEU A 450 11.97 -11.58 -12.48
C LEU A 450 12.70 -10.44 -13.21
N ALA A 451 12.25 -9.21 -13.03
CA ALA A 451 12.81 -8.04 -13.69
C ALA A 451 14.30 -7.82 -13.34
N MET A 452 14.68 -8.19 -12.11
CA MET A 452 16.03 -7.96 -11.60
C MET A 452 17.02 -9.04 -12.05
N LYS A 453 16.67 -10.31 -11.89
CA LYS A 453 17.59 -11.45 -12.06
C LYS A 453 16.87 -12.71 -12.56
N GLY A 454 15.70 -12.57 -13.19
CA GLY A 454 14.91 -13.70 -13.68
C GLY A 454 14.57 -14.72 -12.60
N SER A 455 14.74 -16.00 -12.92
CA SER A 455 14.51 -17.13 -11.99
C SER A 455 15.34 -17.01 -10.70
N ASP A 456 16.59 -16.55 -10.77
CA ASP A 456 17.42 -16.38 -9.57
C ASP A 456 16.87 -15.29 -8.65
N GLY A 457 16.36 -14.19 -9.21
CA GLY A 457 15.76 -13.11 -8.42
C GLY A 457 14.46 -13.54 -7.73
N VAL A 458 13.62 -14.33 -8.39
CA VAL A 458 12.42 -14.91 -7.75
C VAL A 458 12.82 -15.86 -6.62
N ARG A 459 13.85 -16.69 -6.83
CA ARG A 459 14.35 -17.62 -5.81
C ARG A 459 14.89 -16.86 -4.60
N GLU A 460 15.63 -15.78 -4.82
CA GLU A 460 16.12 -14.88 -3.77
C GLU A 460 14.95 -14.28 -2.98
N VAL A 461 13.91 -13.74 -3.64
CA VAL A 461 12.72 -13.19 -2.97
C VAL A 461 12.01 -14.23 -2.09
N VAL A 462 11.79 -15.45 -2.59
CA VAL A 462 11.17 -16.53 -1.81
C VAL A 462 12.04 -16.92 -0.62
N THR A 463 13.35 -17.01 -0.82
CA THR A 463 14.33 -17.35 0.22
C THR A 463 14.34 -16.29 1.32
N LEU A 464 14.37 -15.01 0.94
CA LEU A 464 14.33 -13.88 1.86
C LEU A 464 13.04 -13.89 2.69
N LEU A 465 11.86 -14.06 2.08
CA LEU A 465 10.60 -14.15 2.83
C LEU A 465 10.57 -15.34 3.79
N ARG A 466 11.08 -16.50 3.36
CA ARG A 466 11.15 -17.71 4.21
C ARG A 466 12.07 -17.51 5.40
N ASP A 467 13.27 -16.98 5.17
CA ASP A 467 14.30 -16.81 6.19
C ASP A 467 13.91 -15.72 7.18
N ASP A 468 13.38 -14.59 6.70
CA ASP A 468 12.84 -13.53 7.55
C ASP A 468 11.64 -14.02 8.37
N PHE A 469 10.79 -14.90 7.81
CA PHE A 469 9.69 -15.52 8.55
C PHE A 469 10.21 -16.47 9.64
N ASN A 470 11.19 -17.30 9.33
CA ASN A 470 11.85 -18.16 10.30
C ASN A 470 12.41 -17.33 11.46
N ASP A 471 13.19 -16.30 11.16
CA ASP A 471 13.84 -15.47 12.18
C ASP A 471 12.80 -14.74 13.02
N THR A 472 11.75 -14.19 12.39
CA THR A 472 10.60 -13.60 13.10
C THR A 472 9.96 -14.60 14.06
N MET A 473 9.73 -15.84 13.60
CA MET A 473 9.12 -16.89 14.39
C MET A 473 9.96 -17.20 15.63
N LEU A 474 11.27 -17.42 15.46
CA LEU A 474 12.18 -17.71 16.57
C LEU A 474 12.31 -16.53 17.55
N LEU A 475 12.45 -15.30 17.03
CA LEU A 475 12.53 -14.08 17.83
C LEU A 475 11.23 -13.82 18.61
N SER A 476 10.08 -14.26 18.09
CA SER A 476 8.81 -14.21 18.81
C SER A 476 8.67 -15.26 19.91
N GLY A 477 9.58 -16.23 19.99
CA GLY A 477 9.49 -17.38 20.89
C GLY A 477 8.53 -18.47 20.39
N SER A 478 8.33 -18.58 19.07
CA SER A 478 7.63 -19.69 18.45
C SER A 478 8.65 -20.59 17.76
N SER A 479 8.68 -21.88 18.10
CA SER A 479 9.56 -22.86 17.44
C SER A 479 8.88 -23.55 16.27
N ASN A 480 7.55 -23.63 16.30
CA ASN A 480 6.75 -24.24 15.26
C ASN A 480 5.72 -23.23 14.74
N VAL A 481 5.45 -23.25 13.43
CA VAL A 481 4.39 -22.41 12.81
C VAL A 481 3.03 -22.59 13.50
N HIS A 482 2.73 -23.79 14.02
CA HIS A 482 1.51 -24.06 14.76
C HIS A 482 1.45 -23.41 16.15
N ASP A 483 2.57 -22.94 16.69
CA ASP A 483 2.63 -22.18 17.95
C ASP A 483 2.20 -20.72 17.77
N ILE A 484 2.13 -20.24 16.52
CA ILE A 484 1.70 -18.87 16.20
C ILE A 484 0.18 -18.78 16.38
N LYS A 485 -0.25 -17.92 17.30
CA LYS A 485 -1.66 -17.75 17.73
C LYS A 485 -2.00 -16.27 17.91
N ARG A 486 -3.29 -15.93 17.98
CA ARG A 486 -3.74 -14.53 18.16
C ARG A 486 -3.15 -13.86 19.42
N ASP A 487 -2.88 -14.61 20.49
CA ASP A 487 -2.29 -14.11 21.76
C ASP A 487 -0.77 -13.86 21.70
N THR A 488 -0.15 -14.17 20.56
CA THR A 488 1.21 -13.73 20.21
C THR A 488 1.24 -12.31 19.64
N LEU A 489 0.07 -11.71 19.38
CA LEU A 489 -0.07 -10.32 18.99
C LEU A 489 -0.47 -9.47 20.20
N MET A 490 -0.14 -8.17 20.13
CA MET A 490 -0.64 -7.20 21.07
C MET A 490 -2.17 -7.15 20.93
N PRO A 491 -2.94 -7.28 22.03
CA PRO A 491 -4.38 -7.11 21.96
C PRO A 491 -4.70 -5.74 21.37
N GLU A 492 -5.66 -5.69 20.45
CA GLU A 492 -6.21 -4.41 20.04
C GLU A 492 -6.78 -3.74 21.29
N VAL A 493 -6.17 -2.62 21.69
CA VAL A 493 -6.76 -1.78 22.73
C VAL A 493 -8.03 -1.25 22.10
N PRO A 494 -9.24 -1.56 22.63
CA PRO A 494 -10.44 -0.90 22.16
C PRO A 494 -10.14 0.59 22.22
N LEU A 495 -10.41 1.34 21.14
CA LEU A 495 -10.50 2.79 21.24
C LEU A 495 -11.32 3.04 22.50
N MET A 496 -10.68 3.58 23.54
CA MET A 496 -11.35 3.72 24.83
C MET A 496 -12.70 4.33 24.53
N GLU A 497 -13.79 3.64 24.93
CA GLU A 497 -15.14 4.20 24.89
C GLU A 497 -14.97 5.67 25.20
N GLU A 498 -15.35 6.53 24.25
CA GLU A 498 -15.25 7.98 24.36
C GLU A 498 -15.40 8.30 25.82
N HIS A 499 -14.33 8.80 26.45
CA HIS A 499 -14.37 9.16 27.85
C HIS A 499 -15.68 9.92 28.04
N GLN A 500 -16.66 9.27 28.67
CA GLN A 500 -17.94 9.86 29.06
C GLN A 500 -17.59 11.27 29.47
N GLU A 501 -18.08 12.26 28.71
CA GLU A 501 -17.69 13.66 28.82
C GLU A 501 -17.31 13.93 30.27
N ARG A 502 -15.99 13.97 30.55
CA ARG A 502 -15.56 14.39 31.88
C ARG A 502 -15.90 15.85 31.91
N THR A 503 -17.12 16.14 32.33
CA THR A 503 -17.61 17.46 32.63
C THR A 503 -16.57 18.04 33.56
N VAL A 504 -15.83 19.02 33.05
CA VAL A 504 -14.81 19.71 33.82
C VAL A 504 -15.57 20.32 35.00
N ASP A 505 -15.30 19.82 36.20
CA ASP A 505 -15.85 20.35 37.44
C ASP A 505 -15.13 21.68 37.72
N TYR A 506 -15.64 22.72 37.08
CA TYR A 506 -15.10 24.07 37.20
C TYR A 506 -15.13 24.57 38.65
N ASP A 507 -16.01 24.05 39.50
CA ASP A 507 -16.07 24.41 40.92
C ASP A 507 -14.91 23.80 41.70
N LYS A 508 -14.49 22.56 41.40
CA LYS A 508 -13.24 21.99 41.95
C LYS A 508 -12.00 22.75 41.51
N ILE A 509 -11.92 23.14 40.23
CA ILE A 509 -10.80 23.93 39.72
C ILE A 509 -10.77 25.30 40.38
N ARG A 510 -11.92 25.96 40.51
CA ARG A 510 -12.05 27.25 41.19
C ARG A 510 -11.66 27.16 42.66
N THR A 511 -12.13 26.14 43.38
CA THR A 511 -11.77 25.89 44.78
C THR A 511 -10.26 25.65 44.94
N PHE A 512 -9.63 24.95 43.99
CA PHE A 512 -8.18 24.76 43.97
C PHE A 512 -7.44 26.09 43.71
N LEU A 513 -7.85 26.86 42.70
CA LEU A 513 -7.23 28.14 42.37
C LEU A 513 -7.38 29.16 43.50
N ASP A 514 -8.54 29.21 44.15
CA ASP A 514 -8.82 30.07 45.30
C ASP A 514 -7.96 29.68 46.52
N ARG A 515 -7.77 28.37 46.76
CA ARG A 515 -6.89 27.86 47.83
C ARG A 515 -5.44 28.33 47.68
N TYR A 516 -4.98 28.57 46.45
CA TYR A 516 -3.60 29.00 46.17
C TYR A 516 -3.50 30.47 45.73
N HIS A 517 -4.58 31.26 45.86
CA HIS A 517 -4.64 32.67 45.43
C HIS A 517 -4.21 32.91 43.97
N LEU A 518 -4.37 31.91 43.12
CA LEU A 518 -4.07 32.00 41.70
C LEU A 518 -5.28 32.66 41.02
N LYS A 519 -5.25 33.98 40.87
CA LYS A 519 -6.31 34.70 40.13
C LYS A 519 -6.40 34.15 38.70
N SER A 520 -7.58 33.69 38.31
CA SER A 520 -7.88 33.35 36.91
C SER A 520 -7.62 34.56 36.02
N ARG A 521 -6.80 34.40 34.98
CA ARG A 521 -6.70 35.35 33.86
C ARG A 521 -7.67 34.96 32.77
#